data_AF-A0A7Y4H6G2-F1
#
_entry.id   AF-A0A7Y4H6G2-F1
#
_cell.length_a   1.000
_cell.length_b   1.000
_cell.length_c   1.000
_cell.angle_alpha   90.00
_cell.angle_beta   90.00
_cell.angle_gamma   90.00
#
_symmetry.space_group_name_H-M   'P 1'
#
loop_
_entity.id
_entity.type
_entity.pdbx_description
1 polymer ?
#
loop_
_entity_poly.entity_id
_entity_poly.type
_entity_poly.pdbx_seq_one_letter_code
_entity_poly.pdbx_strand_id
1 'polypeptide(L)'
;MPAPTLVAQTTYAELLERTANAAFQDAFAAAGSFTAKSINGRKYWYFQTGTGAERSQRYVGPETPELLERIAHHKEIREDERERRALVSTLVRSFSFPRPIPEIGDVIAALAKAGVFRLRGVLVGTIAYQTYAAMLGVRLSAGSLQTGDVDIAQFKNVSVAVQDSTPPVLDVLKEVDKSFRAVPHVSDGRRVTSYAAKGGLRVDFLTPHEGNETGRPQKLPALNTDAQPLRFLDFLIRDPEPAVILHGAGVYVHVPAPARYAVHKLIISRRRPEGFAKRDKDLQQAEALLAVLAEKRPQELKSAWDEGHGRGSKWRQLMLEGLALLAGSVRDVVLKTIGAPRSVIAGIDLSFDNPPARYDFSRDVVTFQGQALGGAVNCAVSREALDDHFGADGLGQEGRLQAFLKNRSSIEEIARAKYLSSPVDEPSTVLVKTSDVDHFSIQRASKRK
;
A
#
# COMPACT_ATOMS: atom_id res chain seq x y z
N MET A 1 -21.24 -16.26 6.79
CA MET A 1 -21.36 -14.79 6.94
C MET A 1 -19.97 -14.18 6.79
N PRO A 2 -19.74 -13.15 5.96
CA PRO A 2 -18.49 -12.40 6.06
C PRO A 2 -18.36 -11.94 7.52
N ALA A 3 -17.23 -12.18 8.17
CA ALA A 3 -17.01 -11.76 9.56
C ALA A 3 -17.37 -10.28 9.68
N PRO A 4 -18.06 -9.83 10.74
CA PRO A 4 -18.49 -8.44 10.85
C PRO A 4 -17.24 -7.56 10.88
N THR A 5 -16.95 -6.94 9.75
CA THR A 5 -15.73 -6.16 9.46
C THR A 5 -15.53 -5.04 10.47
N LEU A 6 -16.62 -4.49 11.00
CA LEU A 6 -16.61 -3.45 12.03
C LEU A 6 -16.07 -3.96 13.37
N VAL A 7 -16.45 -5.15 13.82
CA VAL A 7 -15.95 -5.71 15.10
C VAL A 7 -14.45 -5.93 15.02
N ALA A 8 -13.96 -6.48 13.90
CA ALA A 8 -12.52 -6.66 13.68
C ALA A 8 -11.75 -5.34 13.72
N GLN A 9 -12.32 -4.28 13.13
CA GLN A 9 -11.73 -2.94 13.12
C GLN A 9 -11.71 -2.30 14.51
N THR A 10 -12.81 -2.40 15.26
CA THR A 10 -12.87 -1.90 16.64
C THR A 10 -11.89 -2.64 17.55
N THR A 11 -11.82 -3.97 17.47
CA THR A 11 -10.83 -4.77 18.20
C THR A 11 -9.39 -4.39 17.83
N TYR A 12 -9.11 -4.13 16.55
CA TYR A 12 -7.79 -3.68 16.12
C TYR A 12 -7.47 -2.27 16.59
N ALA A 13 -8.41 -1.34 16.53
CA ALA A 13 -8.23 0.04 16.99
C ALA A 13 -7.91 0.07 18.50
N GLU A 14 -8.64 -0.72 19.31
CA GLU A 14 -8.37 -0.88 20.73
C GLU A 14 -6.98 -1.48 20.99
N LEU A 15 -6.60 -2.53 20.25
CA LEU A 15 -5.26 -3.09 20.36
C LEU A 15 -4.18 -2.06 19.99
N LEU A 16 -4.38 -1.29 18.92
CA LEU A 16 -3.44 -0.28 18.46
C LEU A 16 -3.21 0.79 19.53
N GLU A 17 -4.28 1.33 20.10
CA GLU A 17 -4.21 2.32 21.17
C GLU A 17 -3.45 1.80 22.39
N ARG A 18 -3.86 0.64 22.92
CA ARG A 18 -3.24 0.02 24.10
C ARG A 18 -1.77 -0.33 23.85
N THR A 19 -1.45 -0.85 22.66
CA THR A 19 -0.07 -1.21 22.30
C THR A 19 0.81 0.03 22.13
N ALA A 20 0.25 1.13 21.63
CA ALA A 20 0.95 2.39 21.54
C ALA A 20 1.24 3.02 22.92
N ASN A 21 0.30 2.90 23.86
CA ASN A 21 0.47 3.33 25.24
C ASN A 21 1.52 2.49 25.97
N ALA A 22 1.46 1.16 25.83
CA ALA A 22 2.47 0.25 26.40
C ALA A 22 3.88 0.55 25.85
N ALA A 23 4.01 0.73 24.53
CA ALA A 23 5.31 1.07 23.91
C ALA A 23 5.86 2.42 24.39
N PHE A 24 4.98 3.38 24.69
CA PHE A 24 5.37 4.68 25.26
C PHE A 24 5.91 4.53 26.69
N GLN A 25 5.24 3.73 27.53
CA GLN A 25 5.65 3.46 28.90
C GLN A 25 6.97 2.68 28.98
N ASP A 26 7.11 1.64 28.16
CA ASP A 26 8.36 0.87 28.06
C ASP A 26 9.55 1.76 27.66
N ALA A 27 9.29 2.79 26.85
CA ALA A 27 10.30 3.74 26.41
C ALA A 27 10.66 4.80 27.47
N PHE A 28 9.75 5.15 28.39
CA PHE A 28 9.96 6.26 29.32
C PHE A 28 9.59 5.86 30.75
N ALA A 29 10.57 5.91 31.65
CA ALA A 29 10.33 5.61 33.06
C ALA A 29 9.31 6.58 33.68
N ALA A 30 8.69 6.18 34.80
CA ALA A 30 7.82 7.07 35.57
C ALA A 30 8.58 8.30 36.14
N ALA A 31 9.86 8.10 36.50
CA ALA A 31 10.74 9.16 36.97
C ALA A 31 11.40 9.88 35.79
N GLY A 32 11.08 11.16 35.63
CA GLY A 32 11.66 12.04 34.61
C GLY A 32 10.71 13.19 34.24
N SER A 33 11.07 13.96 33.21
CA SER A 33 10.24 15.07 32.71
C SER A 33 10.25 15.14 31.19
N PHE A 34 9.11 15.52 30.62
CA PHE A 34 8.98 15.80 29.20
C PHE A 34 9.27 17.27 28.93
N THR A 35 10.15 17.54 27.98
CA THR A 35 10.58 18.89 27.61
C THR A 35 10.46 19.08 26.10
N ALA A 36 9.97 20.24 25.68
CA ALA A 36 9.83 20.59 24.28
C ALA A 36 11.03 21.43 23.79
N LYS A 37 11.49 21.19 22.56
CA LYS A 37 12.46 22.00 21.83
C LYS A 37 11.88 22.42 20.48
N SER A 38 12.11 23.66 20.08
CA SER A 38 11.76 24.13 18.73
C SER A 38 12.96 24.02 17.81
N ILE A 39 12.83 23.28 16.71
CA ILE A 39 13.86 23.07 15.69
C ILE A 39 13.24 23.40 14.33
N ASN A 40 13.79 24.39 13.62
CA ASN A 40 13.30 24.82 12.29
C ASN A 40 11.78 25.08 12.24
N GLY A 41 11.24 25.75 13.27
CA GLY A 41 9.82 26.10 13.35
C GLY A 41 8.87 24.96 13.72
N ARG A 42 9.39 23.75 14.01
CA ARG A 42 8.62 22.61 14.51
C ARG A 42 9.00 22.28 15.94
N LYS A 43 8.03 21.88 16.76
CA LYS A 43 8.25 21.45 18.14
C LYS A 43 8.48 19.95 18.22
N TYR A 44 9.47 19.56 19.01
CA TYR A 44 9.85 18.19 19.28
C TYR A 44 9.96 17.96 20.77
N TRP A 45 9.52 16.79 21.23
CA TRP A 45 9.52 16.42 22.63
C TRP A 45 10.65 15.45 22.94
N TYR A 46 11.26 15.66 24.12
CA TYR A 46 12.35 14.87 24.66
C TYR A 46 12.02 14.49 26.11
N PHE A 47 12.30 13.26 26.48
CA PHE A 47 12.19 12.78 27.84
C PHE A 47 13.56 12.88 28.51
N GLN A 48 13.59 13.49 29.68
CA GLN A 48 14.82 13.78 30.39
C GLN A 48 14.86 13.10 31.75
N THR A 49 15.98 12.46 32.03
CA THR A 49 16.32 11.87 33.33
C THR A 49 17.66 12.43 33.83
N GLY A 50 17.86 12.37 35.15
CA GLY A 50 19.07 12.86 35.82
C GLY A 50 19.14 14.39 35.95
N THR A 51 20.17 14.86 36.66
CA THR A 51 20.45 16.28 36.92
C THR A 51 21.91 16.60 36.61
N GLY A 52 22.20 17.83 36.16
CA GLY A 52 23.57 18.29 35.93
C GLY A 52 24.30 17.54 34.81
N ALA A 53 25.50 17.02 35.09
CA ALA A 53 26.37 16.36 34.12
C ALA A 53 25.90 14.95 33.70
N GLU A 54 25.02 14.30 34.47
CA GLU A 54 24.45 12.96 34.18
C GLU A 54 23.11 13.05 33.41
N ARG A 55 22.78 14.23 32.87
CA ARG A 55 21.52 14.46 32.16
C ARG A 55 21.48 13.64 30.87
N SER A 56 20.54 12.71 30.79
CA SER A 56 20.25 11.95 29.57
C SER A 56 18.95 12.45 28.93
N GLN A 57 18.92 12.51 27.61
CA GLN A 57 17.73 12.85 26.84
C GLN A 57 17.42 11.74 25.86
N ARG A 58 16.16 11.30 25.86
CA ARG A 58 15.61 10.36 24.88
C ARG A 58 14.61 11.09 24.00
N TYR A 59 14.65 10.81 22.71
CA TYR A 59 13.72 11.41 21.77
C TYR A 59 12.34 10.79 21.92
N VAL A 60 11.31 11.63 21.96
CA VAL A 60 9.91 11.19 22.12
C VAL A 60 9.17 11.26 20.78
N GLY A 61 9.25 12.39 20.09
CA GLY A 61 8.50 12.60 18.84
C GLY A 61 8.30 14.07 18.50
N PRO A 62 7.80 14.37 17.28
CA PRO A 62 7.27 15.69 16.98
C PRO A 62 6.00 15.94 17.79
N GLU A 63 5.72 17.19 18.14
CA GLU A 63 4.48 17.57 18.81
C GLU A 63 3.27 17.28 17.93
N THR A 64 2.35 16.46 18.43
CA THR A 64 1.02 16.21 17.87
C THR A 64 0.00 16.15 19.01
N PRO A 65 -1.30 16.38 18.75
CA PRO A 65 -2.33 16.24 19.77
C PRO A 65 -2.27 14.90 20.51
N GLU A 66 -2.06 13.81 19.77
CA GLU A 66 -2.00 12.45 20.32
C GLU A 66 -0.76 12.27 21.22
N LEU A 67 0.37 12.88 20.86
CA LEU A 67 1.57 12.82 21.72
C LEU A 67 1.38 13.61 23.02
N LEU A 68 0.75 14.78 22.96
CA LEU A 68 0.49 15.60 24.14
C LEU A 68 -0.46 14.88 25.11
N GLU A 69 -1.48 14.22 24.57
CA GLU A 69 -2.39 13.39 25.35
C GLU A 69 -1.66 12.23 26.04
N ARG A 70 -0.77 11.52 25.35
CA ARG A 70 0.06 10.46 25.96
C ARG A 70 0.99 10.98 27.05
N ILE A 71 1.59 12.16 26.85
CA ILE A 71 2.43 12.80 27.88
C ILE A 71 1.61 13.14 29.12
N ALA A 72 0.40 13.67 28.94
CA ALA A 72 -0.48 14.04 30.05
C ALA A 72 -0.87 12.83 30.92
N HIS A 73 -1.16 11.68 30.28
CA HIS A 73 -1.61 10.47 30.95
C HIS A 73 -0.47 9.48 31.30
N HIS A 74 0.80 9.85 31.10
CA HIS A 74 1.96 8.96 31.30
C HIS A 74 2.02 8.32 32.69
N LYS A 75 1.50 9.01 33.72
CA LYS A 75 1.55 8.57 35.12
C LYS A 75 0.35 7.73 35.58
N GLU A 76 -0.68 7.56 34.75
CA GLU A 76 -2.00 7.12 35.21
C GLU A 76 -2.36 5.67 34.83
N ILE A 77 -1.49 4.95 34.12
CA ILE A 77 -1.90 3.73 33.42
C ILE A 77 -1.30 2.45 34.06
N ARG A 78 -2.12 1.39 34.12
CA ARG A 78 -1.80 0.05 34.64
C ARG A 78 -1.37 -0.89 33.52
N GLU A 79 -0.48 -1.83 33.84
CA GLU A 79 -0.02 -2.91 32.96
C GLU A 79 -1.19 -3.80 32.50
N ASP A 80 -1.44 -3.87 31.18
CA ASP A 80 -2.60 -4.55 30.57
C ASP A 80 -2.21 -5.69 29.61
N GLU A 81 -0.98 -6.21 29.73
CA GLU A 81 -0.40 -7.13 28.74
C GLU A 81 -1.28 -8.35 28.46
N ARG A 82 -1.91 -8.92 29.49
CA ARG A 82 -2.83 -10.07 29.35
C ARG A 82 -4.03 -9.76 28.45
N GLU A 83 -4.59 -8.54 28.57
CA GLU A 83 -5.72 -8.10 27.76
C GLU A 83 -5.28 -7.88 26.31
N ARG A 84 -4.13 -7.26 26.08
CA ARG A 84 -3.58 -7.12 24.72
C ARG A 84 -3.30 -8.45 24.05
N ARG A 85 -2.73 -9.43 24.77
CA ARG A 85 -2.57 -10.81 24.25
C ARG A 85 -3.92 -11.44 23.88
N ALA A 86 -4.98 -11.15 24.63
CA ALA A 86 -6.33 -11.62 24.30
C ALA A 86 -6.85 -10.97 23.01
N LEU A 87 -6.68 -9.66 22.84
CA LEU A 87 -7.03 -8.95 21.59
C LEU A 87 -6.27 -9.51 20.38
N VAL A 88 -4.95 -9.71 20.50
CA VAL A 88 -4.14 -10.36 19.45
C VAL A 88 -4.67 -11.76 19.13
N SER A 89 -4.98 -12.56 20.15
CA SER A 89 -5.54 -13.91 19.97
C SER A 89 -6.85 -13.87 19.20
N THR A 90 -7.75 -12.93 19.52
CA THR A 90 -9.03 -12.73 18.83
C THR A 90 -8.82 -12.33 17.36
N LEU A 91 -7.94 -11.37 17.08
CA LEU A 91 -7.61 -10.92 15.71
C LEU A 91 -7.04 -12.06 14.85
N VAL A 92 -6.18 -12.91 15.42
CA VAL A 92 -5.58 -14.03 14.70
C VAL A 92 -6.57 -15.20 14.56
N ARG A 93 -7.21 -15.65 15.64
CA ARG A 93 -8.01 -16.90 15.63
C ARG A 93 -9.40 -16.69 15.06
N SER A 94 -10.08 -15.60 15.43
CA SER A 94 -11.47 -15.36 15.05
C SER A 94 -11.59 -14.65 13.71
N PHE A 95 -10.69 -13.69 13.42
CA PHE A 95 -10.71 -12.92 12.17
C PHE A 95 -9.75 -13.46 11.10
N SER A 96 -8.83 -14.36 11.48
CA SER A 96 -7.82 -14.94 10.57
C SER A 96 -6.88 -13.90 9.99
N PHE A 97 -6.57 -12.83 10.75
CA PHE A 97 -5.55 -11.89 10.34
C PHE A 97 -4.16 -12.52 10.45
N PRO A 98 -3.25 -12.17 9.51
CA PRO A 98 -1.94 -12.78 9.45
C PRO A 98 -1.09 -12.35 10.65
N ARG A 99 -0.27 -13.29 11.12
CA ARG A 99 0.82 -13.06 12.07
C ARG A 99 2.13 -13.50 11.43
N PRO A 100 3.26 -12.86 11.75
CA PRO A 100 4.56 -13.34 11.31
C PRO A 100 4.88 -14.70 11.95
N ILE A 101 5.88 -15.37 11.39
CA ILE A 101 6.52 -16.50 12.09
C ILE A 101 7.12 -16.00 13.41
N PRO A 102 7.14 -16.83 14.47
CA PRO A 102 7.54 -16.40 15.82
C PRO A 102 8.89 -15.67 15.85
N GLU A 103 9.90 -16.20 15.15
CA GLU A 103 11.26 -15.69 15.15
C GLU A 103 11.33 -14.27 14.56
N ILE A 104 10.57 -14.00 13.51
CA ILE A 104 10.44 -12.66 12.92
C ILE A 104 9.72 -11.72 13.89
N GLY A 105 8.67 -12.21 14.55
CA GLY A 105 7.97 -11.47 15.60
C GLY A 105 8.90 -11.07 16.75
N ASP A 106 9.76 -11.98 17.20
CA ASP A 106 10.74 -11.74 18.26
C ASP A 106 11.81 -10.73 17.85
N VAL A 107 12.32 -10.82 16.62
CA VAL A 107 13.23 -9.81 16.05
C VAL A 107 12.59 -8.43 16.05
N ILE A 108 11.35 -8.31 15.57
CA ILE A 108 10.66 -7.01 15.50
C ILE A 108 10.37 -6.47 16.91
N ALA A 109 10.01 -7.33 17.87
CA ALA A 109 9.82 -6.95 19.26
C ALA A 109 11.11 -6.41 19.89
N ALA A 110 12.26 -7.05 19.64
CA ALA A 110 13.56 -6.58 20.13
C ALA A 110 13.95 -5.23 19.50
N LEU A 111 13.75 -5.06 18.19
CA LEU A 111 13.99 -3.78 17.51
C LEU A 111 13.07 -2.67 18.03
N ALA A 112 11.79 -2.98 18.30
CA ALA A 112 10.86 -2.03 18.90
C ALA A 112 11.31 -1.60 20.29
N LYS A 113 11.68 -2.56 21.16
CA LYS A 113 12.20 -2.31 22.51
C LYS A 113 13.48 -1.49 22.51
N ALA A 114 14.38 -1.75 21.55
CA ALA A 114 15.60 -0.97 21.37
C ALA A 114 15.33 0.49 20.93
N GLY A 115 14.12 0.77 20.43
CA GLY A 115 13.67 2.11 20.05
C GLY A 115 13.69 2.38 18.55
N VAL A 116 13.89 1.39 17.68
CA VAL A 116 13.97 1.59 16.23
C VAL A 116 12.76 2.37 15.69
N PHE A 117 11.54 1.98 16.07
CA PHE A 117 10.32 2.65 15.62
C PHE A 117 10.07 4.00 16.32
N ARG A 118 10.50 4.15 17.59
CA ARG A 118 10.48 5.45 18.29
C ARG A 118 11.37 6.47 17.58
N LEU A 119 12.53 6.02 17.14
CA LEU A 119 13.51 6.81 16.39
C LEU A 119 13.14 6.90 14.90
N ARG A 120 11.85 6.75 14.54
CA ARG A 120 11.32 6.96 13.18
C ARG A 120 11.78 5.95 12.14
N GLY A 121 12.24 4.77 12.57
CA GLY A 121 12.32 3.60 11.69
C GLY A 121 10.92 3.17 11.23
N VAL A 122 10.82 2.70 10.00
CA VAL A 122 9.60 2.24 9.35
C VAL A 122 9.81 0.80 8.90
N LEU A 123 8.95 -0.11 9.34
CA LEU A 123 8.94 -1.49 8.87
C LEU A 123 8.37 -1.51 7.46
N VAL A 124 9.13 -2.03 6.50
CA VAL A 124 8.70 -2.14 5.09
C VAL A 124 8.68 -3.60 4.66
N GLY A 125 8.55 -3.83 3.35
CA GLY A 125 8.59 -5.19 2.80
C GLY A 125 7.34 -6.02 3.14
N THR A 126 7.51 -7.34 3.08
CA THR A 126 6.40 -8.31 3.18
C THR A 126 5.75 -8.31 4.57
N ILE A 127 6.53 -8.04 5.62
CA ILE A 127 5.97 -7.99 6.99
C ILE A 127 5.08 -6.76 7.17
N ALA A 128 5.44 -5.60 6.61
CA ALA A 128 4.56 -4.44 6.60
C ALA A 128 3.21 -4.76 5.92
N TYR A 129 3.24 -5.49 4.79
CA TYR A 129 2.02 -5.91 4.10
C TYR A 129 1.07 -6.75 4.97
N GLN A 130 1.60 -7.58 5.87
CA GLN A 130 0.76 -8.39 6.78
C GLN A 130 -0.11 -7.52 7.69
N THR A 131 0.34 -6.32 8.06
CA THR A 131 -0.41 -5.43 8.95
C THR A 131 -1.68 -4.88 8.31
N TYR A 132 -1.71 -4.73 6.98
CA TYR A 132 -2.80 -4.04 6.29
C TYR A 132 -4.14 -4.77 6.36
N ALA A 133 -4.15 -6.10 6.50
CA ALA A 133 -5.38 -6.85 6.67
C ALA A 133 -6.16 -6.38 7.91
N ALA A 134 -5.45 -6.23 9.03
CA ALA A 134 -6.04 -5.74 10.27
C ALA A 134 -6.36 -4.23 10.20
N MET A 135 -5.44 -3.42 9.65
CA MET A 135 -5.65 -1.96 9.49
C MET A 135 -6.88 -1.63 8.62
N LEU A 136 -7.15 -2.42 7.58
CA LEU A 136 -8.26 -2.22 6.65
C LEU A 136 -9.51 -3.02 7.04
N GLY A 137 -9.41 -3.92 8.04
CA GLY A 137 -10.50 -4.79 8.46
C GLY A 137 -10.96 -5.72 7.34
N VAL A 138 -10.04 -6.24 6.54
CA VAL A 138 -10.33 -7.15 5.41
C VAL A 138 -9.34 -8.29 5.38
N ARG A 139 -9.72 -9.40 4.74
CA ARG A 139 -8.77 -10.45 4.40
C ARG A 139 -8.07 -10.09 3.10
N LEU A 140 -6.75 -9.95 3.15
CA LEU A 140 -5.92 -9.78 1.97
C LEU A 140 -5.36 -11.13 1.55
N SER A 141 -5.12 -11.31 0.25
CA SER A 141 -4.44 -12.51 -0.25
C SER A 141 -3.08 -12.63 0.41
N ALA A 142 -2.83 -13.80 0.99
CA ALA A 142 -1.58 -14.15 1.63
C ALA A 142 -0.51 -14.49 0.58
N GLY A 143 -0.17 -13.53 -0.29
CA GLY A 143 0.93 -13.71 -1.25
C GLY A 143 2.22 -14.01 -0.50
N SER A 144 2.64 -15.29 -0.50
CA SER A 144 3.76 -15.88 0.24
C SER A 144 4.21 -15.07 1.47
N LEU A 145 3.42 -15.15 2.54
CA LEU A 145 3.65 -14.40 3.77
C LEU A 145 4.82 -14.93 4.61
N GLN A 146 5.38 -16.10 4.27
CA GLN A 146 6.60 -16.58 4.91
C GLN A 146 7.81 -15.96 4.20
N THR A 147 8.31 -14.87 4.77
CA THR A 147 9.62 -14.30 4.44
C THR A 147 10.52 -14.47 5.66
N GLY A 148 11.80 -14.77 5.40
CA GLY A 148 12.84 -14.71 6.43
C GLY A 148 13.38 -13.29 6.63
N ASP A 149 12.88 -12.29 5.89
CA ASP A 149 13.45 -10.96 5.80
C ASP A 149 12.64 -9.93 6.59
N VAL A 150 13.33 -9.12 7.39
CA VAL A 150 12.81 -7.92 8.05
C VAL A 150 13.50 -6.70 7.46
N ASP A 151 12.74 -5.86 6.76
CA ASP A 151 13.25 -4.63 6.16
C ASP A 151 12.89 -3.43 7.02
N ILE A 152 13.89 -2.69 7.50
CA ILE A 152 13.71 -1.44 8.24
C ILE A 152 14.22 -0.28 7.41
N ALA A 153 13.38 0.72 7.18
CA ALA A 153 13.72 1.92 6.45
C ALA A 153 13.71 3.16 7.33
N GLN A 154 14.62 4.10 7.10
CA GLN A 154 14.66 5.39 7.79
C GLN A 154 15.21 6.48 6.88
N PHE A 155 14.69 7.69 6.96
CA PHE A 155 15.35 8.83 6.32
C PHE A 155 16.65 9.20 7.04
N LYS A 156 17.75 9.36 6.29
CA LYS A 156 19.06 9.79 6.81
C LYS A 156 18.97 11.10 7.58
N ASN A 157 18.28 12.11 7.05
CA ASN A 157 18.16 13.42 7.71
C ASN A 157 17.47 13.32 9.09
N VAL A 158 16.46 12.46 9.22
CA VAL A 158 15.81 12.16 10.50
C VAL A 158 16.78 11.46 11.45
N SER A 159 17.52 10.47 10.94
CA SER A 159 18.53 9.73 11.73
C SER A 159 19.59 10.65 12.35
N VAL A 160 19.99 11.71 11.64
CA VAL A 160 20.96 12.70 12.13
C VAL A 160 20.32 13.68 13.14
N ALA A 161 19.07 14.08 12.93
CA ALA A 161 18.42 15.12 13.73
C ALA A 161 17.93 14.65 15.11
N VAL A 162 17.67 13.35 15.27
CA VAL A 162 16.98 12.80 16.46
C VAL A 162 17.81 12.89 17.75
N GLN A 163 19.14 13.03 17.69
CA GLN A 163 20.05 13.19 18.86
C GLN A 163 19.84 12.13 19.97
N ASP A 164 19.31 10.97 19.61
CA ASP A 164 19.10 9.75 20.41
C ASP A 164 19.45 8.57 19.49
N SER A 165 19.91 7.46 20.05
CA SER A 165 20.35 6.30 19.29
C SER A 165 20.02 4.99 19.98
N THR A 166 19.76 3.95 19.20
CA THR A 166 19.70 2.59 19.71
C THR A 166 21.09 2.08 20.12
N PRO A 167 21.18 1.02 20.94
CA PRO A 167 22.38 0.18 20.98
C PRO A 167 22.76 -0.29 19.56
N PRO A 168 24.01 -0.74 19.33
CA PRO A 168 24.39 -1.34 18.07
C PRO A 168 23.40 -2.44 17.68
N VAL A 169 22.81 -2.34 16.49
CA VAL A 169 21.72 -3.25 16.06
C VAL A 169 22.14 -4.71 16.12
N LEU A 170 23.40 -5.04 15.81
CA LEU A 170 23.89 -6.41 15.90
C LEU A 170 23.76 -6.98 17.32
N ASP A 171 23.97 -6.15 18.34
CA ASP A 171 23.88 -6.60 19.73
C ASP A 171 22.42 -6.86 20.10
N VAL A 172 21.51 -5.97 19.70
CA VAL A 172 20.05 -6.16 19.83
C VAL A 172 19.60 -7.46 19.15
N LEU A 173 20.04 -7.71 17.92
CA LEU A 173 19.69 -8.93 17.20
C LEU A 173 20.25 -10.18 17.88
N LYS A 174 21.47 -10.10 18.44
CA LYS A 174 22.08 -11.19 19.21
C LYS A 174 21.40 -11.46 20.55
N GLU A 175 20.59 -10.56 21.08
CA GLU A 175 19.73 -10.87 22.24
C GLU A 175 18.64 -11.87 21.85
N VAL A 176 18.14 -11.80 20.62
CA VAL A 176 17.13 -12.74 20.08
C VAL A 176 17.78 -14.04 19.61
N ASP A 177 18.81 -13.95 18.77
CA ASP A 177 19.56 -15.12 18.28
C ASP A 177 21.07 -14.83 18.24
N LYS A 178 21.82 -15.54 19.08
CA LYS A 178 23.29 -15.42 19.18
C LYS A 178 24.02 -15.73 17.87
N SER A 179 23.36 -16.35 16.90
CA SER A 179 23.90 -16.67 15.57
C SER A 179 23.92 -15.49 14.60
N PHE A 180 23.27 -14.36 14.89
CA PHE A 180 23.31 -13.18 14.04
C PHE A 180 24.74 -12.69 13.77
N ARG A 181 25.04 -12.40 12.51
CA ARG A 181 26.30 -11.83 12.02
C ARG A 181 26.02 -10.69 11.05
N ALA A 182 26.93 -9.72 11.03
CA ALA A 182 26.98 -8.71 9.99
C ALA A 182 27.30 -9.35 8.63
N VAL A 183 26.57 -8.95 7.59
CA VAL A 183 26.85 -9.31 6.20
C VAL A 183 27.58 -8.13 5.56
N PRO A 184 28.87 -8.28 5.18
CA PRO A 184 29.62 -7.22 4.51
C PRO A 184 28.95 -6.78 3.20
N HIS A 185 28.87 -5.48 2.97
CA HIS A 185 28.26 -4.95 1.76
C HIS A 185 29.11 -5.24 0.51
N VAL A 186 28.46 -5.64 -0.59
CA VAL A 186 29.13 -6.12 -1.82
C VAL A 186 30.06 -5.08 -2.44
N SER A 187 29.68 -3.80 -2.44
CA SER A 187 30.50 -2.73 -3.03
C SER A 187 31.50 -2.09 -2.06
N ASP A 188 31.35 -2.32 -0.76
CA ASP A 188 32.19 -1.73 0.29
C ASP A 188 32.15 -2.64 1.53
N GLY A 189 33.07 -3.60 1.61
CA GLY A 189 33.08 -4.61 2.67
C GLY A 189 33.27 -4.06 4.09
N ARG A 190 33.57 -2.75 4.24
CA ARG A 190 33.64 -2.07 5.55
C ARG A 190 32.27 -1.62 6.06
N ARG A 191 31.24 -1.67 5.20
CA ARG A 191 29.88 -1.24 5.49
C ARG A 191 28.97 -2.44 5.72
N VAL A 192 28.00 -2.27 6.61
CA VAL A 192 27.06 -3.33 6.99
C VAL A 192 25.65 -2.79 6.95
N THR A 193 24.91 -3.17 5.91
CA THR A 193 23.49 -2.82 5.73
C THR A 193 22.55 -3.98 6.07
N SER A 194 23.11 -5.15 6.36
CA SER A 194 22.41 -6.42 6.38
C SER A 194 22.97 -7.31 7.48
N TYR A 195 22.08 -8.00 8.18
CA TYR A 195 22.41 -8.94 9.24
C TYR A 195 21.69 -10.25 8.98
N ALA A 196 22.39 -11.38 9.17
CA ALA A 196 21.81 -12.70 8.94
C ALA A 196 22.08 -13.63 10.12
N ALA A 197 21.14 -14.51 10.41
CA ALA A 197 21.24 -15.57 11.39
C ALA A 197 21.08 -16.95 10.72
N LYS A 198 21.34 -18.01 11.49
CA LYS A 198 21.02 -19.38 11.06
C LYS A 198 19.52 -19.51 10.79
N GLY A 199 19.14 -20.47 9.95
CA GLY A 199 17.73 -20.68 9.59
C GLY A 199 17.17 -19.68 8.57
N GLY A 200 18.01 -18.81 8.01
CA GLY A 200 17.62 -17.92 6.90
C GLY A 200 16.97 -16.60 7.33
N LEU A 201 17.01 -16.27 8.62
CA LEU A 201 16.57 -14.96 9.12
C LEU A 201 17.54 -13.87 8.66
N ARG A 202 16.97 -12.77 8.16
CA ARG A 202 17.71 -11.64 7.64
C ARG A 202 17.04 -10.33 8.07
N VAL A 203 17.86 -9.35 8.42
CA VAL A 203 17.41 -7.99 8.72
C VAL A 203 18.20 -7.02 7.85
N ASP A 204 17.50 -6.25 7.02
CA ASP A 204 18.08 -5.28 6.09
C ASP A 204 17.68 -3.86 6.50
N PHE A 205 18.66 -2.94 6.46
CA PHE A 205 18.47 -1.52 6.75
C PHE A 205 18.55 -0.71 5.47
N LEU A 206 17.55 0.14 5.25
CA LEU A 206 17.30 0.83 4.00
C LEU A 206 17.16 2.33 4.25
N THR A 207 17.59 3.14 3.29
CA THR A 207 17.43 4.59 3.33
C THR A 207 17.06 5.10 1.94
N PRO A 208 16.30 6.20 1.81
CA PRO A 208 16.02 6.74 0.50
C PRO A 208 17.27 7.18 -0.25
N HIS A 209 17.26 6.93 -1.56
CA HIS A 209 18.29 7.40 -2.46
C HIS A 209 18.11 8.90 -2.73
N GLU A 210 19.05 9.73 -2.25
CA GLU A 210 19.02 11.19 -2.41
C GLU A 210 19.89 11.63 -3.62
N GLY A 211 19.29 12.36 -4.56
CA GLY A 211 20.01 13.06 -5.64
C GLY A 211 20.88 12.18 -6.56
N ASN A 212 22.03 12.74 -6.96
CA ASN A 212 23.06 12.07 -7.76
C ASN A 212 24.02 11.22 -6.90
N GLU A 213 23.76 11.04 -5.60
CA GLU A 213 24.64 10.26 -4.74
C GLU A 213 24.81 8.85 -5.31
N THR A 214 26.03 8.32 -5.27
CA THR A 214 26.28 6.93 -5.63
C THR A 214 25.47 6.02 -4.70
N GLY A 215 24.95 4.89 -5.18
CA GLY A 215 24.19 3.90 -4.37
C GLY A 215 25.00 3.19 -3.26
N ARG A 216 26.02 3.86 -2.71
CA ARG A 216 26.89 3.43 -1.63
C ARG A 216 26.13 3.46 -0.29
N PRO A 217 26.41 2.55 0.64
CA PRO A 217 25.82 2.55 1.97
C PRO A 217 25.97 3.90 2.70
N GLN A 218 24.91 4.32 3.39
CA GLN A 218 24.88 5.54 4.19
C GLN A 218 24.73 5.20 5.68
N LYS A 219 25.33 6.00 6.56
CA LYS A 219 25.16 5.82 8.02
C LYS A 219 23.76 6.24 8.46
N LEU A 220 23.17 5.46 9.37
CA LEU A 220 21.99 5.83 10.16
C LEU A 220 22.38 5.94 11.64
N PRO A 221 22.86 7.11 12.11
CA PRO A 221 23.34 7.28 13.48
C PRO A 221 22.32 6.91 14.56
N ALA A 222 21.03 7.25 14.36
CA ALA A 222 19.98 6.93 15.31
C ALA A 222 19.75 5.41 15.47
N LEU A 223 20.10 4.60 14.46
CA LEU A 223 19.98 3.15 14.51
C LEU A 223 21.34 2.46 14.68
N ASN A 224 22.44 3.22 14.81
CA ASN A 224 23.78 2.70 15.01
C ASN A 224 24.17 1.59 14.00
N THR A 225 23.84 1.82 12.71
CA THR A 225 24.08 0.91 11.59
C THR A 225 24.28 1.67 10.27
N ASP A 226 24.68 0.99 9.20
CA ASP A 226 24.61 1.52 7.84
C ASP A 226 23.32 1.04 7.15
N ALA A 227 22.89 1.75 6.11
CA ALA A 227 21.70 1.43 5.34
C ALA A 227 21.97 1.53 3.84
N GLN A 228 21.30 0.67 3.08
CA GLN A 228 21.36 0.64 1.63
C GLN A 228 20.43 1.72 1.04
N PRO A 229 20.95 2.65 0.21
CA PRO A 229 20.11 3.58 -0.51
C PRO A 229 19.26 2.88 -1.58
N LEU A 230 17.94 3.10 -1.54
CA LEU A 230 17.00 2.59 -2.54
C LEU A 230 16.17 3.72 -3.17
N ARG A 231 15.97 3.60 -4.47
CA ARG A 231 15.10 4.52 -5.23
C ARG A 231 13.64 4.29 -4.87
N PHE A 232 12.81 5.34 -4.96
CA PHE A 232 11.37 5.36 -4.64
C PHE A 232 11.02 5.10 -3.17
N LEU A 233 12.02 4.79 -2.33
CA LEU A 233 11.79 4.52 -0.91
C LEU A 233 11.34 5.78 -0.17
N ASP A 234 11.76 6.97 -0.61
CA ASP A 234 11.33 8.26 -0.05
C ASP A 234 9.81 8.44 -0.12
N PHE A 235 9.18 8.01 -1.22
CA PHE A 235 7.73 8.02 -1.35
C PHE A 235 7.06 6.97 -0.47
N LEU A 236 7.65 5.78 -0.37
CA LEU A 236 7.09 4.67 0.39
C LEU A 236 6.99 4.99 1.88
N ILE A 237 8.05 5.54 2.47
CA ILE A 237 8.15 5.76 3.91
C ILE A 237 7.73 7.17 4.35
N ARG A 238 7.22 7.98 3.41
CA ARG A 238 6.66 9.30 3.71
C ARG A 238 5.35 9.16 4.46
N ASP A 239 5.23 9.90 5.57
CA ASP A 239 4.04 9.95 6.43
C ASP A 239 3.54 8.54 6.80
N PRO A 240 4.37 7.74 7.50
CA PRO A 240 4.03 6.36 7.83
C PRO A 240 2.88 6.29 8.84
N GLU A 241 2.09 5.21 8.76
CA GLU A 241 0.97 4.95 9.67
C GLU A 241 1.42 4.05 10.84
N PRO A 242 0.88 4.28 12.05
CA PRO A 242 1.10 3.36 13.16
C PRO A 242 0.36 2.04 12.92
N ALA A 243 0.99 0.93 13.28
CA ALA A 243 0.42 -0.41 13.14
C ALA A 243 0.87 -1.33 14.27
N VAL A 244 0.15 -2.44 14.41
CA VAL A 244 0.51 -3.53 15.34
C VAL A 244 0.87 -4.79 14.58
N ILE A 245 2.04 -5.35 14.90
CA ILE A 245 2.37 -6.72 14.53
C ILE A 245 1.68 -7.66 15.52
N LEU A 246 0.88 -8.59 15.00
CA LEU A 246 0.11 -9.57 15.78
C LEU A 246 1.01 -10.70 16.33
N HIS A 247 1.97 -10.33 17.18
CA HIS A 247 2.91 -11.22 17.85
C HIS A 247 2.96 -10.91 19.35
N GLY A 248 2.96 -11.95 20.19
CA GLY A 248 2.90 -11.79 21.65
C GLY A 248 1.68 -10.95 22.09
N ALA A 249 1.95 -9.87 22.82
CA ALA A 249 0.93 -8.90 23.25
C ALA A 249 0.65 -7.80 22.20
N GLY A 250 1.20 -7.92 21.00
CA GLY A 250 1.20 -6.86 19.99
C GLY A 250 2.46 -6.03 20.07
N VAL A 251 3.09 -5.78 18.92
CA VAL A 251 4.28 -4.93 18.81
C VAL A 251 3.93 -3.66 18.04
N TYR A 252 4.11 -2.50 18.68
CA TYR A 252 3.85 -1.18 18.08
C TYR A 252 4.96 -0.84 17.07
N VAL A 253 4.57 -0.61 15.82
CA VAL A 253 5.50 -0.28 14.72
C VAL A 253 4.93 0.86 13.88
N HIS A 254 5.76 1.39 12.98
CA HIS A 254 5.30 2.26 11.89
C HIS A 254 5.51 1.52 10.56
N VAL A 255 4.52 1.60 9.68
CA VAL A 255 4.53 0.99 8.34
C VAL A 255 4.20 2.06 7.28
N PRO A 256 4.53 1.85 6.00
CA PRO A 256 4.03 2.70 4.93
C PRO A 256 2.51 2.82 4.94
N ALA A 257 1.99 3.99 4.57
CA ALA A 257 0.56 4.11 4.29
C ALA A 257 0.15 3.07 3.21
N PRO A 258 -0.97 2.34 3.36
CA PRO A 258 -1.33 1.27 2.43
C PRO A 258 -1.39 1.72 0.96
N ALA A 259 -1.88 2.95 0.72
CA ALA A 259 -1.93 3.55 -0.62
C ALA A 259 -0.55 3.78 -1.23
N ARG A 260 0.40 4.30 -0.44
CA ARG A 260 1.79 4.48 -0.88
C ARG A 260 2.46 3.14 -1.14
N TYR A 261 2.21 2.14 -0.30
CA TYR A 261 2.71 0.79 -0.51
C TYR A 261 2.23 0.21 -1.85
N ALA A 262 0.92 0.29 -2.13
CA ALA A 262 0.33 -0.24 -3.36
C ALA A 262 0.89 0.45 -4.62
N VAL A 263 0.95 1.78 -4.64
CA VAL A 263 1.54 2.54 -5.75
C VAL A 263 3.02 2.22 -5.94
N HIS A 264 3.78 2.15 -4.83
CA HIS A 264 5.19 1.77 -4.87
C HIS A 264 5.40 0.36 -5.45
N LYS A 265 4.51 -0.60 -5.14
CA LYS A 265 4.57 -1.96 -5.67
C LYS A 265 4.39 -2.02 -7.18
N LEU A 266 3.49 -1.21 -7.76
CA LEU A 266 3.39 -1.08 -9.22
C LEU A 266 4.73 -0.68 -9.83
N ILE A 267 5.40 0.31 -9.25
CA ILE A 267 6.67 0.84 -9.75
C ILE A 267 7.80 -0.20 -9.66
N ILE A 268 7.99 -0.81 -8.48
CA ILE A 268 9.13 -1.74 -8.29
C ILE A 268 8.95 -3.05 -9.05
N SER A 269 7.71 -3.49 -9.31
CA SER A 269 7.43 -4.67 -10.13
C SER A 269 8.06 -4.53 -11.54
N ARG A 270 8.12 -3.30 -12.06
CA ARG A 270 8.71 -2.98 -13.37
C ARG A 270 10.23 -2.84 -13.35
N ARG A 271 10.84 -2.86 -12.16
CA ARG A 271 12.28 -2.60 -11.96
C ARG A 271 13.06 -3.78 -11.40
N ARG A 272 12.43 -4.89 -11.02
CA ARG A 272 13.14 -6.06 -10.49
C ARG A 272 13.89 -6.78 -11.61
N PRO A 273 15.25 -6.86 -11.54
CA PRO A 273 16.01 -7.69 -12.47
C PRO A 273 15.91 -9.18 -12.13
N GLU A 274 15.66 -9.52 -10.86
CA GLU A 274 15.70 -10.89 -10.35
C GLU A 274 14.30 -11.52 -10.23
N GLY A 275 13.91 -12.28 -11.26
CA GLY A 275 12.93 -13.36 -11.17
C GLY A 275 11.45 -12.95 -11.26
N PHE A 276 10.73 -13.61 -12.18
CA PHE A 276 9.28 -13.48 -12.37
C PHE A 276 8.49 -13.60 -11.06
N ALA A 277 8.87 -14.51 -10.16
CA ALA A 277 8.19 -14.72 -8.88
C ALA A 277 8.16 -13.48 -7.95
N LYS A 278 9.27 -12.72 -7.83
CA LYS A 278 9.29 -11.51 -6.99
C LYS A 278 8.42 -10.41 -7.59
N ARG A 279 8.43 -10.29 -8.92
CA ARG A 279 7.57 -9.35 -9.65
C ARG A 279 6.09 -9.69 -9.47
N ASP A 280 5.73 -10.96 -9.65
CA ASP A 280 4.35 -11.40 -9.55
C ASP A 280 3.84 -11.26 -8.11
N LYS A 281 4.70 -11.49 -7.10
CA LYS A 281 4.39 -11.17 -5.69
C LYS A 281 4.09 -9.68 -5.49
N ASP A 282 4.91 -8.79 -6.04
CA ASP A 282 4.69 -7.36 -5.92
C ASP A 282 3.37 -6.93 -6.60
N LEU A 283 3.05 -7.48 -7.77
CA LEU A 283 1.79 -7.22 -8.48
C LEU A 283 0.58 -7.74 -7.70
N GLN A 284 0.63 -8.97 -7.17
CA GLN A 284 -0.45 -9.53 -6.36
C GLN A 284 -0.73 -8.69 -5.10
N GLN A 285 0.32 -8.22 -4.42
CA GLN A 285 0.17 -7.34 -3.26
C GLN A 285 -0.40 -5.97 -3.63
N ALA A 286 0.03 -5.40 -4.77
CA ALA A 286 -0.52 -4.15 -5.28
C ALA A 286 -2.01 -4.31 -5.61
N GLU A 287 -2.36 -5.34 -6.38
CA GLU A 287 -3.72 -5.62 -6.82
C GLU A 287 -4.70 -5.78 -5.65
N ALA A 288 -4.32 -6.61 -4.66
CA ALA A 288 -5.15 -6.85 -3.48
C ALA A 288 -5.41 -5.57 -2.68
N LEU A 289 -4.39 -4.72 -2.50
CA LEU A 289 -4.55 -3.45 -1.79
C LEU A 289 -5.35 -2.43 -2.62
N LEU A 290 -5.06 -2.30 -3.91
CA LEU A 290 -5.74 -1.32 -4.77
C LEU A 290 -7.24 -1.60 -4.85
N ALA A 291 -7.64 -2.87 -4.96
CA ALA A 291 -9.05 -3.26 -4.96
C ALA A 291 -9.77 -2.79 -3.68
N VAL A 292 -9.15 -3.00 -2.51
CA VAL A 292 -9.74 -2.62 -1.22
C VAL A 292 -9.71 -1.10 -1.00
N LEU A 293 -8.60 -0.45 -1.36
CA LEU A 293 -8.41 0.97 -1.11
C LEU A 293 -9.33 1.84 -1.95
N ALA A 294 -9.61 1.45 -3.19
CA ALA A 294 -10.55 2.18 -4.02
C ALA A 294 -11.98 2.19 -3.45
N GLU A 295 -12.36 1.15 -2.69
CA GLU A 295 -13.66 1.12 -2.00
C GLU A 295 -13.59 1.83 -0.64
N LYS A 296 -12.62 1.48 0.21
CA LYS A 296 -12.59 1.90 1.61
C LYS A 296 -11.91 3.24 1.86
N ARG A 297 -10.91 3.60 1.05
CA ARG A 297 -10.05 4.78 1.24
C ARG A 297 -9.73 5.47 -0.10
N PRO A 298 -10.73 5.79 -0.95
CA PRO A 298 -10.50 6.29 -2.31
C PRO A 298 -9.71 7.60 -2.37
N GLN A 299 -9.90 8.48 -1.38
CA GLN A 299 -9.19 9.77 -1.33
C GLN A 299 -7.71 9.59 -0.99
N GLU A 300 -7.35 8.67 -0.09
CA GLU A 300 -5.96 8.34 0.22
C GLU A 300 -5.27 7.69 -0.99
N LEU A 301 -5.97 6.79 -1.69
CA LEU A 301 -5.47 6.19 -2.93
C LEU A 301 -5.22 7.26 -4.00
N LYS A 302 -6.18 8.15 -4.23
CA LYS A 302 -6.05 9.23 -5.21
C LYS A 302 -4.88 10.16 -4.86
N SER A 303 -4.77 10.57 -3.59
CA SER A 303 -3.69 11.45 -3.13
C SER A 303 -2.31 10.82 -3.32
N ALA A 304 -2.13 9.54 -2.94
CA ALA A 304 -0.88 8.82 -3.16
C ALA A 304 -0.56 8.64 -4.65
N TRP A 305 -1.58 8.38 -5.47
CA TRP A 305 -1.43 8.29 -6.92
C TRP A 305 -1.00 9.63 -7.52
N ASP A 306 -1.66 10.73 -7.18
CA ASP A 306 -1.37 12.07 -7.70
C ASP A 306 0.04 12.54 -7.32
N GLU A 307 0.48 12.28 -6.08
CA GLU A 307 1.87 12.55 -5.68
C GLU A 307 2.86 11.71 -6.50
N GLY A 308 2.60 10.39 -6.64
CA GLY A 308 3.43 9.50 -7.46
C GLY A 308 3.53 9.96 -8.91
N HIS A 309 2.38 10.27 -9.51
CA HIS A 309 2.25 10.78 -10.87
C HIS A 309 2.92 12.15 -11.04
N GLY A 310 2.90 13.00 -10.02
CA GLY A 310 3.55 14.32 -9.99
C GLY A 310 5.08 14.28 -9.98
N ARG A 311 5.70 13.16 -9.58
CA ARG A 311 7.17 13.03 -9.42
C ARG A 311 7.97 12.89 -10.72
N GLY A 312 7.31 12.88 -11.87
CA GLY A 312 7.95 12.98 -13.19
C GLY A 312 7.59 11.85 -14.15
N SER A 313 8.01 11.98 -15.43
CA SER A 313 7.61 11.07 -16.51
C SER A 313 7.94 9.60 -16.24
N LYS A 314 9.10 9.31 -15.63
CA LYS A 314 9.49 7.93 -15.32
C LYS A 314 8.59 7.28 -14.27
N TRP A 315 8.10 8.04 -13.29
CA TRP A 315 7.14 7.55 -12.30
C TRP A 315 5.82 7.21 -12.98
N ARG A 316 5.27 8.14 -13.77
CA ARG A 316 4.01 7.93 -14.52
C ARG A 316 4.09 6.68 -15.38
N GLN A 317 5.16 6.52 -16.14
CA GLN A 317 5.40 5.35 -16.98
C GLN A 317 5.35 4.05 -16.16
N LEU A 318 6.15 3.95 -15.08
CA LEU A 318 6.24 2.73 -14.29
C LEU A 318 4.94 2.39 -13.57
N MET A 319 4.20 3.40 -13.07
CA MET A 319 2.89 3.23 -12.45
C MET A 319 1.86 2.68 -13.45
N LEU A 320 1.78 3.29 -14.64
CA LEU A 320 0.82 2.88 -15.67
C LEU A 320 1.16 1.51 -16.26
N GLU A 321 2.44 1.21 -16.49
CA GLU A 321 2.88 -0.13 -16.90
C GLU A 321 2.58 -1.19 -15.83
N GLY A 322 2.77 -0.88 -14.56
CA GLY A 322 2.40 -1.79 -13.46
C GLY A 322 0.88 -1.99 -13.40
N LEU A 323 0.11 -0.91 -13.52
CA LEU A 323 -1.36 -0.95 -13.51
C LEU A 323 -1.92 -1.75 -14.70
N ALA A 324 -1.26 -1.70 -15.85
CA ALA A 324 -1.64 -2.47 -17.04
C ALA A 324 -1.62 -3.99 -16.82
N LEU A 325 -0.76 -4.47 -15.91
CA LEU A 325 -0.56 -5.89 -15.61
C LEU A 325 -1.58 -6.45 -14.60
N LEU A 326 -2.42 -5.59 -14.02
CA LEU A 326 -3.46 -6.03 -13.09
C LEU A 326 -4.70 -6.55 -13.83
N ALA A 327 -5.54 -7.29 -13.12
CA ALA A 327 -6.87 -7.68 -13.56
C ALA A 327 -7.67 -6.45 -14.02
N GLY A 328 -8.41 -6.59 -15.12
CA GLY A 328 -9.15 -5.49 -15.75
C GLY A 328 -10.12 -4.79 -14.79
N SER A 329 -10.77 -5.55 -13.90
CA SER A 329 -11.68 -5.01 -12.90
C SER A 329 -10.98 -4.11 -11.89
N VAL A 330 -9.85 -4.54 -11.33
CA VAL A 330 -9.07 -3.73 -10.38
C VAL A 330 -8.48 -2.51 -11.06
N ARG A 331 -7.92 -2.69 -12.26
CA ARG A 331 -7.42 -1.58 -13.09
C ARG A 331 -8.48 -0.51 -13.31
N ASP A 332 -9.68 -0.92 -13.71
CA ASP A 332 -10.78 0.00 -13.99
C ASP A 332 -11.27 0.72 -12.73
N VAL A 333 -11.36 0.01 -11.59
CA VAL A 333 -11.70 0.63 -10.30
C VAL A 333 -10.66 1.69 -9.88
N VAL A 334 -9.37 1.42 -10.10
CA VAL A 334 -8.31 2.42 -9.85
C VAL A 334 -8.44 3.61 -10.79
N LEU A 335 -8.60 3.37 -12.10
CA LEU A 335 -8.79 4.43 -13.10
C LEU A 335 -10.00 5.31 -12.78
N LYS A 336 -11.12 4.70 -12.36
CA LYS A 336 -12.29 5.41 -11.84
C LYS A 336 -11.95 6.28 -10.65
N THR A 337 -11.24 5.73 -9.66
CA THR A 337 -10.87 6.44 -8.42
C THR A 337 -10.01 7.67 -8.69
N ILE A 338 -9.09 7.58 -9.65
CA ILE A 338 -8.20 8.70 -10.02
C ILE A 338 -8.81 9.61 -11.08
N GLY A 339 -9.98 9.28 -11.63
CA GLY A 339 -10.63 10.06 -12.69
C GLY A 339 -9.92 10.02 -14.04
N ALA A 340 -9.23 8.92 -14.36
CA ALA A 340 -8.50 8.76 -15.62
C ALA A 340 -9.26 7.84 -16.60
N PRO A 341 -9.24 8.15 -17.91
CA PRO A 341 -9.78 7.25 -18.92
C PRO A 341 -8.83 6.07 -19.15
N ARG A 342 -9.31 5.00 -19.77
CA ARG A 342 -8.48 3.81 -20.03
C ARG A 342 -7.29 4.09 -20.95
N SER A 343 -7.45 5.00 -21.91
CA SER A 343 -6.42 5.40 -22.88
C SER A 343 -5.10 5.90 -22.29
N VAL A 344 -5.03 6.21 -20.99
CA VAL A 344 -3.75 6.50 -20.31
C VAL A 344 -2.84 5.27 -20.23
N ILE A 345 -3.41 4.06 -20.30
CA ILE A 345 -2.66 2.81 -20.31
C ILE A 345 -2.17 2.53 -21.73
N ALA A 346 -0.85 2.57 -21.94
CA ALA A 346 -0.26 2.32 -23.24
C ALA A 346 -0.62 0.92 -23.76
N GLY A 347 -1.06 0.85 -25.02
CA GLY A 347 -1.41 -0.40 -25.69
C GLY A 347 -2.75 -1.02 -25.27
N ILE A 348 -3.53 -0.36 -24.39
CA ILE A 348 -4.89 -0.84 -24.12
C ILE A 348 -5.77 -0.59 -25.34
N ASP A 349 -6.49 -1.63 -25.73
CA ASP A 349 -7.50 -1.55 -26.76
C ASP A 349 -8.66 -2.49 -26.45
N LEU A 350 -9.86 -2.17 -26.95
CA LEU A 350 -11.00 -3.06 -26.93
C LEU A 350 -11.16 -3.68 -28.32
N SER A 351 -10.89 -4.98 -28.42
CA SER A 351 -11.06 -5.76 -29.63
C SER A 351 -12.24 -6.72 -29.53
N PHE A 352 -12.79 -7.08 -30.68
CA PHE A 352 -13.92 -8.00 -30.81
C PHE A 352 -13.57 -9.07 -31.82
N ASP A 353 -13.65 -10.35 -31.43
CA ASP A 353 -13.43 -11.50 -32.32
C ASP A 353 -14.79 -12.12 -32.70
N ASN A 354 -15.62 -11.32 -33.36
CA ASN A 354 -17.01 -11.63 -33.72
C ASN A 354 -17.81 -12.36 -32.60
N PRO A 355 -17.84 -11.81 -31.36
CA PRO A 355 -18.43 -12.50 -30.21
C PRO A 355 -19.94 -12.71 -30.38
N PRO A 356 -20.51 -13.81 -29.86
CA PRO A 356 -21.96 -14.01 -29.90
C PRO A 356 -22.68 -12.87 -29.17
N ALA A 357 -23.82 -12.45 -29.72
CA ALA A 357 -24.66 -11.42 -29.15
C ALA A 357 -25.97 -12.04 -28.63
N ARG A 358 -26.46 -11.54 -27.49
CA ARG A 358 -27.69 -12.03 -26.86
C ARG A 358 -28.51 -10.88 -26.29
N TYR A 359 -29.82 -10.92 -26.48
CA TYR A 359 -30.74 -10.01 -25.80
C TYR A 359 -30.90 -10.43 -24.34
N ASP A 360 -30.67 -9.52 -23.40
CA ASP A 360 -30.88 -9.71 -21.97
C ASP A 360 -32.18 -9.00 -21.55
N PHE A 361 -33.21 -9.81 -21.32
CA PHE A 361 -34.56 -9.34 -20.96
C PHE A 361 -34.61 -8.57 -19.64
N SER A 362 -33.72 -8.90 -18.69
CA SER A 362 -33.76 -8.29 -17.37
C SER A 362 -33.25 -6.84 -17.38
N ARG A 363 -32.42 -6.53 -18.38
CA ARG A 363 -31.74 -5.23 -18.51
C ARG A 363 -32.13 -4.47 -19.78
N ASP A 364 -32.97 -5.04 -20.63
CA ASP A 364 -33.35 -4.51 -21.95
C ASP A 364 -32.15 -4.01 -22.76
N VAL A 365 -31.16 -4.88 -22.91
CA VAL A 365 -29.93 -4.62 -23.66
C VAL A 365 -29.57 -5.79 -24.58
N VAL A 366 -28.87 -5.50 -25.67
CA VAL A 366 -28.12 -6.54 -26.40
C VAL A 366 -26.71 -6.59 -25.85
N THR A 367 -26.31 -7.75 -25.35
CA THR A 367 -24.99 -8.02 -24.74
C THR A 367 -24.06 -8.73 -25.72
N PHE A 368 -22.77 -8.42 -25.64
CA PHE A 368 -21.68 -9.02 -26.41
C PHE A 368 -20.37 -8.87 -25.64
N GLN A 369 -19.30 -9.56 -26.05
CA GLN A 369 -18.07 -9.64 -25.25
C GLN A 369 -16.84 -9.15 -26.02
N GLY A 370 -16.22 -8.07 -25.54
CA GLY A 370 -14.92 -7.63 -26.04
C GLY A 370 -13.76 -8.18 -25.22
N GLN A 371 -12.54 -7.93 -25.69
CA GLN A 371 -11.31 -8.26 -24.98
C GLN A 371 -10.39 -7.04 -24.90
N ALA A 372 -9.74 -6.86 -23.75
CA ALA A 372 -8.74 -5.82 -23.54
C ALA A 372 -7.60 -6.31 -22.65
N LEU A 373 -6.37 -6.27 -23.17
CA LEU A 373 -5.17 -6.77 -22.49
C LEU A 373 -5.33 -8.21 -21.96
N GLY A 374 -5.96 -9.09 -22.75
CA GLY A 374 -6.21 -10.49 -22.40
C GLY A 374 -7.36 -10.74 -21.42
N GLY A 375 -8.03 -9.69 -20.92
CA GLY A 375 -9.21 -9.79 -20.08
C GLY A 375 -10.51 -9.59 -20.86
N ALA A 376 -11.58 -10.27 -20.43
CA ALA A 376 -12.92 -10.05 -20.95
C ALA A 376 -13.49 -8.68 -20.53
N VAL A 377 -14.22 -8.04 -21.46
CA VAL A 377 -14.98 -6.83 -21.21
C VAL A 377 -16.43 -7.06 -21.62
N ASN A 378 -17.36 -6.95 -20.67
CA ASN A 378 -18.77 -7.12 -20.92
C ASN A 378 -19.32 -5.87 -21.61
N CYS A 379 -19.76 -6.01 -22.85
CA CYS A 379 -20.31 -4.90 -23.63
C CYS A 379 -21.82 -5.08 -23.75
N ALA A 380 -22.53 -3.96 -23.77
CA ALA A 380 -23.95 -3.95 -24.02
C ALA A 380 -24.35 -2.67 -24.76
N VAL A 381 -25.44 -2.75 -25.52
CA VAL A 381 -26.12 -1.59 -26.11
C VAL A 381 -27.57 -1.57 -25.61
N SER A 382 -28.01 -0.41 -25.13
CA SER A 382 -29.37 -0.21 -24.61
C SER A 382 -30.42 -0.35 -25.71
N ARG A 383 -31.62 -0.78 -25.33
CA ARG A 383 -32.82 -0.76 -26.18
C ARG A 383 -33.03 0.59 -26.84
N GLU A 384 -32.94 1.69 -26.08
CA GLU A 384 -33.15 3.05 -26.58
C GLU A 384 -32.17 3.38 -27.72
N ALA A 385 -30.87 3.14 -27.51
CA ALA A 385 -29.87 3.34 -28.56
C ALA A 385 -30.15 2.53 -29.84
N LEU A 386 -30.64 1.28 -29.70
CA LEU A 386 -31.03 0.44 -30.83
C LEU A 386 -32.24 1.00 -31.58
N ASP A 387 -33.24 1.44 -30.85
CA ASP A 387 -34.48 1.99 -31.39
C ASP A 387 -34.18 3.33 -32.11
N ASP A 388 -33.44 4.23 -31.44
CA ASP A 388 -33.18 5.60 -31.89
C ASP A 388 -32.21 5.68 -33.09
N HIS A 389 -31.17 4.83 -33.12
CA HIS A 389 -30.05 4.99 -34.06
C HIS A 389 -29.77 3.80 -34.97
N PHE A 390 -30.29 2.61 -34.65
CA PHE A 390 -29.95 1.39 -35.37
C PHE A 390 -31.15 0.73 -36.06
N GLY A 391 -32.27 1.45 -36.15
CA GLY A 391 -33.45 1.03 -36.90
C GLY A 391 -34.21 -0.12 -36.26
N ALA A 392 -34.20 -0.18 -34.93
CA ALA A 392 -34.92 -1.20 -34.16
C ALA A 392 -36.26 -0.72 -33.58
N ASP A 393 -36.65 0.53 -33.85
CA ASP A 393 -37.90 1.11 -33.37
C ASP A 393 -39.11 0.26 -33.78
N GLY A 394 -40.03 0.07 -32.83
CA GLY A 394 -41.20 -0.80 -32.98
C GLY A 394 -40.91 -2.31 -33.14
N LEU A 395 -39.65 -2.75 -33.16
CA LEU A 395 -39.32 -4.17 -33.32
C LEU A 395 -39.42 -4.95 -32.01
N GLY A 396 -39.63 -6.26 -32.13
CA GLY A 396 -39.50 -7.21 -31.03
C GLY A 396 -38.04 -7.55 -30.70
N GLN A 397 -37.84 -8.55 -29.83
CA GLN A 397 -36.52 -8.95 -29.34
C GLN A 397 -35.60 -9.47 -30.45
N GLU A 398 -36.10 -10.39 -31.29
CA GLU A 398 -35.36 -10.87 -32.46
C GLU A 398 -35.02 -9.74 -33.41
N GLY A 399 -35.95 -8.82 -33.64
CA GLY A 399 -35.71 -7.65 -34.50
C GLY A 399 -34.61 -6.74 -33.96
N ARG A 400 -34.54 -6.51 -32.64
CA ARG A 400 -33.44 -5.77 -31.99
C ARG A 400 -32.10 -6.49 -32.09
N LEU A 401 -32.09 -7.81 -31.95
CA LEU A 401 -30.87 -8.60 -32.14
C LEU A 401 -30.41 -8.55 -33.60
N GLN A 402 -31.32 -8.63 -34.57
CA GLN A 402 -30.99 -8.47 -36.00
C GLN A 402 -30.50 -7.06 -36.33
N ALA A 403 -31.11 -6.02 -35.74
CA ALA A 403 -30.66 -4.64 -35.87
C ALA A 403 -29.23 -4.46 -35.32
N PHE A 404 -28.92 -5.07 -34.18
CA PHE A 404 -27.55 -5.13 -33.67
C PHE A 404 -26.62 -5.81 -34.66
N LEU A 405 -26.94 -7.01 -35.16
CA LEU A 405 -26.08 -7.77 -36.08
C LEU A 405 -25.81 -7.00 -37.38
N LYS A 406 -26.82 -6.32 -37.92
CA LYS A 406 -26.71 -5.48 -39.12
C LYS A 406 -25.79 -4.27 -38.90
N ASN A 407 -25.78 -3.71 -37.70
CA ASN A 407 -25.01 -2.50 -37.36
C ASN A 407 -23.77 -2.78 -36.50
N ARG A 408 -23.37 -4.06 -36.41
CA ARG A 408 -22.40 -4.56 -35.44
C ARG A 408 -21.10 -3.76 -35.43
N SER A 409 -20.48 -3.55 -36.60
CA SER A 409 -19.21 -2.83 -36.71
C SER A 409 -19.30 -1.40 -36.15
N SER A 410 -20.41 -0.70 -36.40
CA SER A 410 -20.62 0.66 -35.89
C SER A 410 -20.78 0.67 -34.37
N ILE A 411 -21.54 -0.27 -33.82
CA ILE A 411 -21.77 -0.41 -32.38
C ILE A 411 -20.46 -0.78 -31.66
N GLU A 412 -19.68 -1.71 -32.21
CA GLU A 412 -18.38 -2.11 -31.69
C GLU A 412 -17.36 -0.95 -31.71
N GLU A 413 -17.35 -0.13 -32.76
CA GLU A 413 -16.52 1.08 -32.83
C GLU A 413 -16.89 2.12 -31.76
N ILE A 414 -18.20 2.34 -31.53
CA ILE A 414 -18.68 3.24 -30.47
C ILE A 414 -18.32 2.69 -29.09
N ALA A 415 -18.52 1.38 -28.87
CA ALA A 415 -18.15 0.72 -27.62
C ALA A 415 -16.64 0.84 -27.35
N ARG A 416 -15.80 0.64 -28.37
CA ARG A 416 -14.34 0.83 -28.29
C ARG A 416 -13.97 2.28 -27.98
N ALA A 417 -14.56 3.24 -28.67
CA ALA A 417 -14.30 4.67 -28.43
C ALA A 417 -14.68 5.08 -27.00
N LYS A 418 -15.86 4.66 -26.52
CA LYS A 418 -16.33 4.87 -25.15
C LYS A 418 -15.39 4.23 -24.14
N TYR A 419 -15.04 2.95 -24.34
CA TYR A 419 -14.15 2.21 -23.44
C TYR A 419 -12.82 2.95 -23.19
N LEU A 420 -12.22 3.48 -24.26
CA LEU A 420 -10.91 4.11 -24.22
C LEU A 420 -10.93 5.54 -23.68
N SER A 421 -11.94 6.34 -24.02
CA SER A 421 -11.90 7.79 -23.82
C SER A 421 -12.82 8.30 -22.72
N SER A 422 -13.90 7.58 -22.41
CA SER A 422 -14.80 7.98 -21.33
C SER A 422 -14.23 7.60 -19.96
N PRO A 423 -14.59 8.33 -18.89
CA PRO A 423 -14.38 7.87 -17.52
C PRO A 423 -14.96 6.47 -17.31
N VAL A 424 -14.36 5.70 -16.40
CA VAL A 424 -14.85 4.36 -16.07
C VAL A 424 -16.15 4.47 -15.27
N ASP A 425 -17.28 4.10 -15.88
CA ASP A 425 -18.58 3.98 -15.20
C ASP A 425 -18.61 2.74 -14.29
N GLU A 426 -18.44 1.56 -14.90
CA GLU A 426 -18.41 0.25 -14.25
C GLU A 426 -17.13 -0.53 -14.64
N PRO A 427 -16.55 -1.30 -13.69
CA PRO A 427 -15.36 -2.09 -13.96
C PRO A 427 -15.61 -3.20 -14.98
N SER A 428 -14.70 -3.38 -15.94
CA SER A 428 -14.78 -4.42 -16.98
C SER A 428 -16.07 -4.42 -17.80
N THR A 429 -16.79 -3.28 -17.86
CA THR A 429 -18.07 -3.16 -18.56
C THR A 429 -18.10 -1.92 -19.44
N VAL A 430 -18.84 -2.01 -20.56
CA VAL A 430 -19.19 -0.89 -21.43
C VAL A 430 -20.67 -0.98 -21.78
N LEU A 431 -21.44 0.06 -21.45
CA LEU A 431 -22.82 0.20 -21.89
C LEU A 431 -22.92 1.37 -22.87
N VAL A 432 -23.31 1.09 -24.11
CA VAL A 432 -23.59 2.10 -25.14
C VAL A 432 -25.04 2.55 -25.02
N LYS A 433 -25.24 3.85 -24.75
CA LYS A 433 -26.53 4.53 -24.67
C LYS A 433 -26.71 5.49 -25.85
N THR A 434 -27.92 5.97 -26.09
CA THR A 434 -28.26 6.97 -27.13
C THR A 434 -27.28 8.14 -27.13
N SER A 435 -27.03 8.75 -25.95
CA SER A 435 -26.10 9.88 -25.80
C SER A 435 -24.66 9.57 -26.23
N ASP A 436 -24.21 8.32 -26.10
CA ASP A 436 -22.87 7.91 -26.55
C ASP A 436 -22.81 7.84 -28.08
N VAL A 437 -23.88 7.35 -28.71
CA VAL A 437 -23.98 7.26 -30.17
C VAL A 437 -23.90 8.64 -30.78
N ASP A 438 -24.64 9.61 -30.25
CA ASP A 438 -24.59 11.01 -30.67
C ASP A 438 -23.18 11.58 -30.54
N HIS A 439 -22.59 11.46 -29.35
CA HIS A 439 -21.29 12.03 -29.03
C HIS A 439 -20.18 11.50 -29.95
N PHE A 440 -20.08 10.18 -30.12
CA PHE A 440 -19.01 9.56 -30.89
C PHE A 440 -19.25 9.62 -32.41
N SER A 441 -20.50 9.72 -32.86
CA SER A 441 -20.83 9.95 -34.27
C SER A 441 -20.42 11.36 -34.73
N ILE A 442 -20.62 12.38 -33.89
CA ILE A 442 -20.21 13.77 -34.17
C ILE A 442 -18.69 13.90 -34.26
N GLN A 443 -17.94 13.30 -33.33
CA GLN A 443 -16.46 13.30 -33.38
C GLN A 443 -15.90 12.62 -34.64
N ARG A 444 -16.64 11.67 -35.21
CA ARG A 444 -16.26 10.98 -36.45
C ARG A 444 -16.46 11.87 -37.67
N ALA A 445 -17.54 12.66 -37.69
CA ALA A 445 -17.80 13.65 -38.75
C ALA A 445 -16.77 14.79 -38.73
N SER A 446 -16.29 15.20 -37.55
CA SER A 446 -15.29 16.27 -37.42
C SER A 446 -13.86 15.84 -37.78
N LYS A 447 -13.52 14.54 -37.70
CA LYS A 447 -12.20 14.00 -38.10
C LYS A 447 -12.09 13.65 -39.59
N ARG A 448 -13.21 13.67 -40.32
CA ARG A 448 -13.28 13.43 -41.79
C ARG A 448 -13.30 14.74 -42.60
N LYS A 449 -13.39 15.88 -41.94
CA LYS A 449 -13.10 17.21 -42.49
C LYS A 449 -11.67 17.59 -42.10
#